data_AF-A0A428NNK7-F1
#
_entry.id   AF-A0A428NNK7-F1
#
_cell.length_a   1.000
_cell.length_b   1.000
_cell.length_c   1.000
_cell.angle_alpha   90.00
_cell.angle_beta   90.00
_cell.angle_gamma   90.00
#
_symmetry.space_group_name_H-M   'P 1'
#
loop_
_entity.id
_entity.type
_entity.pdbx_description
1 polymer ?
#
loop_
_entity_poly.entity_id
_entity_poly.type
_entity_poly.pdbx_seq_one_letter_code
_entity_poly.pdbx_strand_id
1 'polypeptide(L)'
;MINEDDDNPSWPAFVIDLDLAIKESREAASGAKGKTGTRAFMAIGALLGEQHSFMHDLESFFWVLLWICIHYNGPGENRVVQEFDKWNYVDMKELAKLKLGTVAKEGIFLETISDNFTQHYEPLIPLLNGLRKLVFPRDKPWEREDEKLYSTIREILRRDWEAYSTD
;
A
#
# COMPACT_ATOMS: atom_id res chain seq x y z
N MET A 1 -12.88 -7.77 -6.89
CA MET A 1 -13.67 -9.00 -7.12
C MET A 1 -12.68 -10.09 -7.45
N ILE A 2 -12.74 -11.23 -6.78
CA ILE A 2 -11.82 -12.36 -6.97
C ILE A 2 -12.62 -13.48 -7.63
N ASN A 3 -12.10 -14.02 -8.72
CA ASN A 3 -12.58 -15.23 -9.37
C ASN A 3 -11.82 -16.42 -8.76
N GLU A 4 -12.51 -17.23 -7.98
CA GLU A 4 -11.96 -18.41 -7.28
C GLU A 4 -12.13 -19.71 -8.08
N ASP A 5 -12.67 -19.62 -9.31
CA ASP A 5 -12.88 -20.77 -10.18
C ASP A 5 -11.68 -20.95 -11.13
N ASP A 6 -10.87 -21.99 -10.88
CA ASP A 6 -9.68 -22.34 -11.65
C ASP A 6 -10.01 -22.75 -13.10
N ASP A 7 -11.25 -23.21 -13.36
CA ASP A 7 -11.71 -23.62 -14.70
C ASP A 7 -12.35 -22.45 -15.48
N ASN A 8 -12.52 -21.29 -14.84
CA ASN A 8 -13.10 -20.11 -15.46
C ASN A 8 -12.01 -19.30 -16.20
N PRO A 9 -12.13 -19.10 -17.53
CA PRO A 9 -11.13 -18.36 -18.32
C PRO A 9 -11.10 -16.85 -18.03
N SER A 10 -11.95 -16.36 -17.12
CA SER A 10 -11.99 -14.95 -16.69
C SER A 10 -10.83 -14.61 -15.74
N TRP A 11 -10.46 -13.33 -15.71
CA TRP A 11 -9.36 -12.84 -14.87
C TRP A 11 -9.52 -13.26 -13.39
N PRO A 12 -8.48 -13.81 -12.73
CA PRO A 12 -8.50 -14.19 -11.31
C PRO A 12 -8.87 -13.04 -10.38
N ALA A 13 -8.48 -11.81 -10.74
CA ALA A 13 -8.93 -10.60 -10.12
C ALA A 13 -8.74 -9.42 -11.08
N PHE A 14 -9.49 -8.34 -10.85
CA PHE A 14 -9.30 -7.07 -11.56
C PHE A 14 -9.47 -5.90 -10.60
N VAL A 15 -8.72 -4.83 -10.86
CA VAL A 15 -8.83 -3.56 -10.12
C VAL A 15 -10.15 -2.91 -10.47
N ILE A 16 -10.91 -2.54 -9.45
CA ILE A 16 -12.21 -1.88 -9.56
C ILE A 16 -12.12 -0.47 -8.95
N ASP A 17 -13.20 0.31 -9.10
CA ASP A 17 -13.31 1.66 -8.55
C ASP A 17 -12.27 2.64 -9.15
N LEU A 18 -12.35 2.81 -10.47
CA LEU A 18 -11.55 3.76 -11.24
C LEU A 18 -12.22 5.13 -11.36
N ASP A 19 -13.25 5.42 -10.56
CA ASP A 19 -14.02 6.67 -10.64
C ASP A 19 -13.18 7.90 -10.30
N LEU A 20 -12.08 7.69 -9.57
CA LEU A 20 -11.08 8.72 -9.24
C LEU A 20 -9.80 8.61 -10.09
N ALA A 21 -9.69 7.62 -10.97
CA ALA A 21 -8.50 7.44 -11.80
C ALA A 21 -8.35 8.60 -12.79
N ILE A 22 -7.12 9.10 -12.92
CA ILE A 22 -6.78 10.16 -13.87
C ILE A 22 -5.83 9.61 -14.94
N LYS A 23 -5.91 10.16 -16.16
CA LYS A 23 -4.90 9.92 -17.20
C LYS A 23 -3.64 10.72 -16.87
N GLU A 24 -2.48 10.07 -16.94
CA GLU A 24 -1.16 10.65 -16.66
C GLU A 24 -0.87 11.93 -17.47
N SER A 25 -1.36 12.04 -18.71
CA SER A 25 -1.14 13.19 -19.58
C SER A 25 -1.96 14.44 -19.23
N ARG A 26 -2.63 14.47 -18.07
CA ARG A 26 -3.54 15.57 -17.72
C ARG A 26 -2.82 16.62 -16.85
N GLU A 27 -2.85 17.86 -17.32
CA GLU A 27 -2.18 19.01 -16.68
C GLU A 27 -2.88 19.53 -15.40
N ALA A 28 -4.07 19.01 -15.04
CA ALA A 28 -4.83 19.49 -13.89
C ALA A 28 -5.73 18.41 -13.23
N ALA A 29 -5.87 18.51 -11.91
CA ALA A 29 -6.70 17.65 -11.07
C ALA A 29 -8.18 17.61 -11.49
N SER A 30 -8.86 16.49 -11.24
CA SER A 30 -10.32 16.43 -11.36
C SER A 30 -10.92 17.35 -10.30
N GLY A 31 -11.91 18.17 -10.67
CA GLY A 31 -12.55 19.15 -9.78
C GLY A 31 -13.38 18.56 -8.63
N ALA A 32 -13.00 17.38 -8.12
CA ALA A 32 -13.62 16.73 -6.98
C ALA A 32 -13.43 17.61 -5.73
N LYS A 33 -14.55 18.10 -5.18
CA LYS A 33 -14.58 19.06 -4.07
C LYS A 33 -14.33 18.44 -2.68
N GLY A 34 -13.81 17.21 -2.62
CA GLY A 34 -13.46 16.51 -1.39
C GLY A 34 -12.45 15.40 -1.64
N LYS A 35 -11.54 15.19 -0.69
CA LYS A 35 -10.65 14.00 -0.68
C LYS A 35 -11.50 12.78 -0.31
N THR A 36 -12.08 12.14 -1.31
CA THR A 36 -12.82 10.87 -1.17
C THR A 36 -11.87 9.69 -1.41
N GLY A 37 -11.89 8.73 -0.49
CA GLY A 37 -11.05 7.54 -0.48
C GLY A 37 -10.98 6.92 0.92
N THR A 38 -10.67 5.63 1.02
CA THR A 38 -10.45 4.97 2.33
C THR A 38 -9.18 5.56 2.96
N ARG A 39 -9.34 6.36 4.03
CA ARG A 39 -8.25 7.18 4.62
C ARG A 39 -7.00 6.37 4.94
N ALA A 40 -7.17 5.15 5.45
CA ALA A 40 -6.06 4.26 5.79
C ALA A 40 -5.12 3.99 4.61
N PHE A 41 -5.60 4.06 3.37
CA PHE A 41 -4.82 3.77 2.17
C PHE A 41 -4.27 5.02 1.48
N MET A 42 -4.68 6.23 1.88
CA MET A 42 -4.17 7.45 1.28
C MET A 42 -2.68 7.65 1.59
N ALA A 43 -1.91 8.00 0.57
CA ALA A 43 -0.50 8.37 0.71
C ALA A 43 -0.28 9.61 1.62
N ILE A 44 0.88 9.71 2.25
CA ILE A 44 1.24 10.78 3.20
C ILE A 44 1.13 12.17 2.53
N GLY A 45 1.71 12.34 1.34
CA GLY A 45 1.60 13.59 0.59
C GLY A 45 0.15 13.97 0.29
N ALA A 46 -0.65 13.01 -0.16
CA ALA A 46 -2.08 13.19 -0.42
C ALA A 46 -2.86 13.57 0.86
N LEU A 47 -2.52 13.00 2.02
CA LEU A 47 -3.10 13.41 3.32
C LEU A 47 -2.74 14.86 3.66
N LEU A 48 -1.51 15.28 3.37
CA LEU A 48 -1.00 16.64 3.59
C LEU A 48 -1.46 17.67 2.54
N GLY A 49 -2.11 17.21 1.45
CA GLY A 49 -2.69 18.10 0.43
C GLY A 49 -1.79 18.37 -0.77
N GLU A 50 -0.77 17.53 -0.97
CA GLU A 50 -0.01 17.52 -2.21
C GLU A 50 -0.89 17.14 -3.40
N GLN A 51 -0.50 17.60 -4.59
CA GLN A 51 -1.16 17.17 -5.82
C GLN A 51 -0.88 15.69 -6.06
N HIS A 52 -1.93 14.96 -6.40
CA HIS A 52 -1.86 13.52 -6.60
C HIS A 52 -0.98 13.17 -7.82
N SER A 53 -0.24 12.07 -7.71
CA SER A 53 0.69 11.56 -8.73
C SER A 53 0.80 10.04 -8.62
N PHE A 54 1.38 9.38 -9.62
CA PHE A 54 1.52 7.93 -9.65
C PHE A 54 2.31 7.36 -8.45
N MET A 55 3.21 8.14 -7.86
CA MET A 55 3.94 7.72 -6.65
C MET A 55 3.03 7.64 -5.42
N HIS A 56 1.99 8.46 -5.36
CA HIS A 56 0.96 8.34 -4.33
C HIS A 56 0.17 7.04 -4.51
N ASP A 57 -0.06 6.57 -5.73
CA ASP A 57 -0.70 5.27 -5.98
C ASP A 57 0.18 4.12 -5.51
N LEU A 58 1.50 4.20 -5.77
CA LEU A 58 2.47 3.21 -5.30
C LEU A 58 2.58 3.17 -3.77
N GLU A 59 2.55 4.33 -3.12
CA GLU A 59 2.49 4.40 -1.66
C GLU A 59 1.16 3.85 -1.12
N SER A 60 0.04 4.13 -1.79
CA SER A 60 -1.28 3.60 -1.42
C SER A 60 -1.31 2.07 -1.54
N PHE A 61 -0.72 1.52 -2.59
CA PHE A 61 -0.54 0.07 -2.76
C PHE A 61 0.27 -0.55 -1.62
N PHE A 62 1.36 0.09 -1.19
CA PHE A 62 2.13 -0.34 -0.02
C PHE A 62 1.26 -0.39 1.25
N TRP A 63 0.43 0.66 1.49
CA TRP A 63 -0.46 0.69 2.65
C TRP A 63 -1.55 -0.39 2.60
N VAL A 64 -2.07 -0.73 1.42
CA VAL A 64 -3.02 -1.84 1.24
C VAL A 64 -2.36 -3.19 1.57
N LEU A 65 -1.12 -3.44 1.10
CA LEU A 65 -0.40 -4.67 1.43
C LEU A 65 -0.13 -4.79 2.94
N LEU A 66 0.33 -3.71 3.58
CA LEU A 66 0.51 -3.66 5.03
C LEU A 66 -0.80 -3.99 5.76
N TRP A 67 -1.91 -3.40 5.31
CA TRP A 67 -3.23 -3.63 5.90
C TRP A 67 -3.66 -5.09 5.80
N ILE A 68 -3.52 -5.71 4.63
CA ILE A 68 -3.85 -7.12 4.42
C ILE A 68 -3.06 -8.02 5.38
N CYS A 69 -1.74 -7.81 5.46
CA CYS A 69 -0.86 -8.63 6.30
C CYS A 69 -1.19 -8.54 7.80
N ILE A 70 -1.74 -7.40 8.24
CA ILE A 70 -2.11 -7.15 9.64
C ILE A 70 -3.53 -7.63 9.95
N HIS A 71 -4.48 -7.43 9.03
CA HIS A 71 -5.91 -7.61 9.28
C HIS A 71 -6.51 -8.92 8.77
N TYR A 72 -5.72 -9.81 8.15
CA TYR A 72 -6.25 -11.07 7.61
C TYR A 72 -5.38 -12.25 7.99
N ASN A 73 -5.99 -13.32 8.51
CA ASN A 73 -5.32 -14.60 8.78
C ASN A 73 -5.23 -15.49 7.53
N GLY A 74 -5.83 -15.06 6.43
CA GLY A 74 -5.93 -15.79 5.17
C GLY A 74 -7.17 -15.34 4.39
N PRO A 75 -7.45 -15.97 3.24
CA PRO A 75 -8.64 -15.69 2.45
C PRO A 75 -9.92 -15.82 3.30
N GLY A 76 -10.71 -14.75 3.37
CA GLY A 76 -12.00 -14.75 4.10
C GLY A 76 -11.89 -14.66 5.63
N GLU A 77 -10.70 -14.73 6.22
CA GLU A 77 -10.51 -14.69 7.67
C GLU A 77 -9.99 -13.32 8.13
N ASN A 78 -10.90 -12.41 8.47
CA ASN A 78 -10.52 -11.07 8.94
C ASN A 78 -10.31 -11.01 10.47
N ARG A 79 -9.36 -10.17 10.88
CA ARG A 79 -9.15 -9.72 12.26
C ARG A 79 -9.03 -8.20 12.31
N VAL A 80 -9.26 -7.63 13.49
CA VAL A 80 -9.13 -6.18 13.69
C VAL A 80 -8.01 -5.90 14.68
N VAL A 81 -6.93 -5.29 14.18
CA VAL A 81 -5.88 -4.72 15.02
C VAL A 81 -6.22 -3.25 15.25
N GLN A 82 -6.68 -2.92 16.46
CA GLN A 82 -7.23 -1.59 16.79
C GLN A 82 -6.24 -0.44 16.51
N GLU A 83 -4.94 -0.68 16.69
CA GLU A 83 -3.91 0.30 16.41
C GLU A 83 -3.91 0.78 14.95
N PHE A 84 -4.20 -0.11 14.00
CA PHE A 84 -4.27 0.20 12.58
C PHE A 84 -5.69 0.55 12.15
N ASP A 85 -6.70 -0.07 12.76
CA ASP A 85 -8.11 0.23 12.48
C ASP A 85 -8.47 1.70 12.69
N LYS A 86 -7.85 2.33 13.71
CA LYS A 86 -8.02 3.77 13.99
C LYS A 86 -7.68 4.67 12.80
N TRP A 87 -6.86 4.21 11.84
CA TRP A 87 -6.46 4.97 10.66
C TRP A 87 -7.64 5.35 9.76
N ASN A 88 -8.76 4.62 9.86
CA ASN A 88 -10.00 4.96 9.15
C ASN A 88 -10.70 6.20 9.74
N TYR A 89 -10.42 6.54 10.99
CA TYR A 89 -11.24 7.49 11.77
C TYR A 89 -10.49 8.76 12.17
N VAL A 90 -9.18 8.66 12.43
CA VAL A 90 -8.34 9.83 12.79
C VAL A 90 -8.37 10.90 11.70
N ASP A 91 -8.04 12.14 12.08
CA ASP A 91 -7.94 13.23 11.13
C ASP A 91 -6.76 13.04 10.16
N MET A 92 -6.81 13.68 8.99
CA MET A 92 -5.81 13.47 7.93
C MET A 92 -4.39 13.86 8.37
N LYS A 93 -4.25 14.91 9.19
CA LYS A 93 -2.94 15.39 9.63
C LYS A 93 -2.38 14.47 10.72
N GLU A 94 -3.22 13.97 11.61
CA GLU A 94 -2.85 12.94 12.58
C GLU A 94 -2.43 11.64 11.87
N LEU A 95 -3.21 11.18 10.89
CA LEU A 95 -2.87 9.99 10.12
C LEU A 95 -1.52 10.11 9.40
N ALA A 96 -1.24 11.25 8.79
CA ALA A 96 0.05 11.49 8.15
C ALA A 96 1.22 11.35 9.14
N LYS A 97 1.07 11.87 10.37
CA LYS A 97 2.09 11.72 11.42
C LYS A 97 2.26 10.28 11.88
N LEU A 98 1.16 9.53 12.04
CA LEU A 98 1.20 8.12 12.41
C LEU A 98 1.97 7.32 11.36
N LYS A 99 1.60 7.48 10.08
CA LYS A 99 2.28 6.83 8.94
C LYS A 99 3.76 7.17 8.87
N LEU A 100 4.12 8.45 9.03
CA LEU A 100 5.52 8.89 9.12
C LEU A 100 6.25 8.17 10.25
N GLY A 101 5.65 8.10 11.44
CA GLY A 101 6.20 7.38 12.59
C GLY A 101 6.45 5.91 12.30
N THR A 102 5.52 5.24 11.62
CA THR A 102 5.61 3.81 11.25
C THR A 102 6.78 3.53 10.32
N VAL A 103 7.09 4.40 9.36
CA VAL A 103 8.13 4.15 8.32
C VAL A 103 9.47 4.86 8.56
N ALA A 104 9.55 5.71 9.58
CA ALA A 104 10.71 6.58 9.84
C ALA A 104 12.02 5.84 10.17
N LYS A 105 11.95 4.59 10.64
CA LYS A 105 13.12 3.76 10.93
C LYS A 105 12.84 2.31 10.60
N GLU A 106 13.76 1.69 9.87
CA GLU A 106 13.65 0.27 9.48
C GLU A 106 13.46 -0.65 10.70
N GLY A 107 14.24 -0.47 11.76
CA GLY A 107 14.14 -1.33 12.95
C GLY A 107 12.77 -1.27 13.63
N ILE A 108 12.22 -0.05 13.78
CA ILE A 108 10.88 0.15 14.36
C ILE A 108 9.82 -0.44 13.43
N PHE A 109 9.96 -0.24 12.12
CA PHE A 109 9.03 -0.80 11.15
C PHE A 109 9.01 -2.34 11.22
N LEU A 110 10.19 -2.98 11.23
CA LEU A 110 10.34 -4.44 11.31
C LEU A 110 9.75 -5.01 12.59
N GLU A 111 9.99 -4.37 13.74
CA GLU A 111 9.38 -4.73 15.03
C GLU A 111 7.85 -4.63 14.93
N THR A 112 7.35 -3.49 14.44
CA THR A 112 5.91 -3.24 14.27
C THR A 112 5.24 -4.31 13.42
N ILE A 113 5.80 -4.66 12.26
CA ILE A 113 5.19 -5.67 11.39
C ILE A 113 5.34 -7.08 11.92
N SER A 114 6.45 -7.41 12.59
CA SER A 114 6.65 -8.74 13.18
C SER A 114 5.66 -9.00 14.32
N ASP A 115 5.35 -7.97 15.12
CA ASP A 115 4.40 -8.08 16.23
C ASP A 115 2.93 -8.15 15.76
N ASN A 116 2.65 -7.63 14.55
CA ASN A 116 1.27 -7.44 14.07
C ASN A 116 0.92 -8.23 12.82
N PHE A 117 1.83 -8.96 12.20
CA PHE A 117 1.50 -9.83 11.07
C PHE A 117 0.73 -11.07 11.53
N THR A 118 -0.03 -11.64 10.62
CA THR A 118 -0.59 -12.98 10.84
C THR A 118 0.41 -14.02 10.42
N GLN A 119 0.34 -15.20 11.03
CA GLN A 119 1.21 -16.33 10.69
C GLN A 119 1.19 -16.64 9.18
N HIS A 120 0.04 -16.47 8.53
CA HIS A 120 -0.14 -16.68 7.10
C HIS A 120 0.68 -15.69 6.24
N TYR A 121 0.85 -14.44 6.69
CA TYR A 121 1.55 -13.39 5.94
C TYR A 121 2.96 -13.08 6.45
N GLU A 122 3.45 -13.73 7.51
CA GLU A 122 4.85 -13.64 7.98
C GLU A 122 5.89 -13.77 6.86
N PRO A 123 5.75 -14.68 5.87
CA PRO A 123 6.70 -14.78 4.75
C PRO A 123 6.83 -13.49 3.91
N LEU A 124 5.84 -12.60 3.95
CA LEU A 124 5.88 -11.33 3.20
C LEU A 124 6.67 -10.22 3.91
N ILE A 125 7.16 -10.43 5.14
CA ILE A 125 7.95 -9.44 5.89
C ILE A 125 9.16 -8.91 5.08
N PRO A 126 10.01 -9.77 4.48
CA PRO A 126 11.15 -9.30 3.68
C PRO A 126 10.72 -8.48 2.45
N LEU A 127 9.66 -8.92 1.76
CA LEU A 127 9.10 -8.21 0.60
C LEU A 127 8.60 -6.82 1.01
N LEU A 128 7.81 -6.73 2.07
CA LEU A 128 7.21 -5.48 2.50
C LEU A 128 8.27 -4.47 2.98
N ASN A 129 9.32 -4.94 3.67
CA ASN A 129 10.45 -4.07 4.01
C ASN A 129 11.24 -3.63 2.76
N GLY A 130 11.39 -4.50 1.75
CA GLY A 130 11.95 -4.15 0.45
C GLY A 130 11.15 -3.04 -0.24
N LEU A 131 9.83 -3.19 -0.30
CA LEU A 131 8.91 -2.18 -0.83
C LEU A 131 8.98 -0.88 -0.04
N ARG A 132 9.02 -0.93 1.30
CA ARG A 132 9.18 0.25 2.16
C ARG A 132 10.42 1.06 1.78
N LYS A 133 11.56 0.41 1.57
CA LYS A 133 12.82 1.08 1.19
C LYS A 133 12.73 1.78 -0.17
N LEU A 134 11.94 1.22 -1.10
CA LEU A 134 11.71 1.80 -2.42
C LEU A 134 10.73 2.97 -2.36
N VAL A 135 9.61 2.81 -1.66
CA VAL A 135 8.54 3.82 -1.54
C VAL A 135 8.98 4.99 -0.64
N PHE A 136 9.77 4.73 0.40
CA PHE A 136 10.27 5.72 1.35
C PHE A 136 11.81 5.77 1.33
N PRO A 137 12.41 6.35 0.27
CA PRO A 137 13.86 6.39 0.14
C PRO A 137 14.49 7.14 1.30
N ARG A 138 15.52 6.55 1.93
CA ARG A 138 16.18 7.09 3.14
C ARG A 138 15.23 7.29 4.32
N ASP A 139 14.21 6.43 4.44
CA ASP A 139 13.23 6.41 5.52
C ASP A 139 12.37 7.68 5.62
N LYS A 140 12.10 8.30 4.46
CA LYS A 140 11.34 9.56 4.36
C LYS A 140 10.38 9.51 3.18
N PRO A 141 9.30 10.32 3.20
CA PRO A 141 8.55 10.62 1.98
C PRO A 141 9.50 11.14 0.90
N TRP A 142 9.21 10.77 -0.34
CA TRP A 142 9.93 11.27 -1.50
C TRP A 142 9.65 12.78 -1.68
N GLU A 143 10.65 13.51 -2.16
CA GLU A 143 10.52 14.95 -2.45
C GLU A 143 10.42 15.24 -3.96
N ARG A 144 10.78 14.26 -4.79
CA ARG A 144 10.81 14.34 -6.24
C ARG A 144 10.32 13.04 -6.83
N GLU A 145 9.69 13.15 -8.00
CA GLU A 145 9.22 11.97 -8.71
C GLU A 145 10.36 11.11 -9.24
N ASP A 146 10.20 9.79 -9.12
CA ASP A 146 11.09 8.79 -9.72
C ASP A 146 10.30 7.91 -10.70
N GLU A 147 10.40 8.25 -11.99
CA GLU A 147 9.74 7.54 -13.08
C GLU A 147 10.11 6.04 -13.14
N LYS A 148 11.25 5.63 -12.57
CA LYS A 148 11.69 4.23 -12.55
C LYS A 148 11.15 3.45 -11.37
N LEU A 149 10.51 4.10 -10.40
CA LEU A 149 10.00 3.44 -9.21
C LEU A 149 8.96 2.38 -9.57
N TYR A 150 8.08 2.68 -10.52
CA TYR A 150 7.04 1.75 -10.96
C TYR A 150 7.61 0.44 -11.52
N SER A 151 8.62 0.54 -12.41
CA SER A 151 9.26 -0.65 -12.98
C SER A 151 10.07 -1.43 -11.94
N THR A 152 10.68 -0.73 -10.99
CA THR A 152 11.46 -1.35 -9.90
C THR A 152 10.55 -2.12 -8.92
N ILE A 153 9.38 -1.57 -8.57
CA ILE A 153 8.38 -2.26 -7.75
C ILE A 153 7.83 -3.50 -8.49
N ARG A 154 7.59 -3.40 -9.80
CA ARG A 154 7.19 -4.58 -10.59
C ARG A 154 8.25 -5.69 -10.59
N GLU A 155 9.53 -5.32 -10.67
CA GLU A 155 10.64 -6.27 -10.69
C GLU A 155 10.76 -7.04 -9.37
N ILE A 156 10.69 -6.34 -8.22
CA ILE A 156 10.78 -6.99 -6.91
C ILE A 156 9.58 -7.92 -6.65
N LEU A 157 8.37 -7.50 -7.04
CA LEU A 157 7.17 -8.35 -6.92
C LEU A 157 7.27 -9.61 -7.79
N ARG A 158 7.78 -9.48 -9.02
CA ARG A 158 7.97 -10.63 -9.92
C ARG A 158 8.99 -11.61 -9.36
N ARG A 159 10.14 -11.11 -8.92
CA ARG A 159 11.22 -11.93 -8.38
C ARG A 159 10.77 -12.71 -7.14
N ASP A 160 10.07 -12.05 -6.23
CA ASP A 160 9.58 -12.71 -5.02
C ASP A 160 8.48 -13.74 -5.36
N TRP A 161 7.57 -13.44 -6.30
CA TRP A 161 6.59 -14.41 -6.80
C TRP A 161 7.25 -15.68 -7.39
N GLU A 162 8.29 -15.50 -8.21
CA GLU A 162 9.04 -16.63 -8.79
C GLU A 162 9.68 -17.51 -7.72
N ALA A 163 10.21 -16.91 -6.63
CA ALA A 163 10.76 -17.65 -5.52
C ALA A 163 9.72 -18.50 -4.75
N TYR A 164 8.49 -17.99 -4.62
CA TYR A 164 7.38 -18.72 -3.98
C TYR A 164 6.72 -19.78 -4.88
N SER A 165 6.92 -19.71 -6.19
CA SER A 165 6.30 -20.64 -7.17
C SER A 165 7.17 -21.86 -7.48
N THR A 166 8.38 -21.92 -6.94
CA THR A 166 9.37 -23.00 -7.17
C THR A 166 9.44 -24.06 -6.07
N ASP A 167 8.62 -23.94 -5.03
CA ASP A 167 8.42 -24.94 -3.95
C ASP A 167 7.03 -25.59 -4.07
#